data_AF-A0A926WIH7-F1
#
_entry.id   AF-A0A926WIH7-F1
#
_cell.length_a   1.000
_cell.length_b   1.000
_cell.length_c   1.000
_cell.angle_alpha   90.00
_cell.angle_beta   90.00
_cell.angle_gamma   90.00
#
_symmetry.space_group_name_H-M   'P 1'
#
loop_
_entity.id
_entity.type
_entity.pdbx_description
1 polymer ?
#
loop_
_entity_poly.entity_id
_entity_poly.type
_entity_poly.pdbx_seq_one_letter_code
_entity_poly.pdbx_strand_id
1 'polypeptide(L)'
;MKIFDFFKPKPAQPTIESYGQASSGVEQEQIQSLMEWLFSSLLNAGYYGKSHLIWYNSDNDNSNTSVEREINKAMRQGEPVFLYRCGGRVSLAPNGYYWRMMDEHPSMRIYQLEVK
;
A
#
# COMPACT_ATOMS: atom_id res chain seq x y z
N MET A 1 23.52 0.86 -30.12
CA MET A 1 23.31 1.13 -28.68
C MET A 1 22.11 2.06 -28.55
N LYS A 2 20.96 1.58 -28.07
CA LYS A 2 19.77 2.42 -27.84
C LYS A 2 19.70 2.74 -26.35
N ILE A 3 19.95 4.00 -26.00
CA ILE A 3 19.98 4.51 -24.63
C ILE A 3 18.79 5.48 -24.47
N PHE A 4 17.55 4.99 -24.60
CA PHE A 4 16.37 5.84 -24.42
C PHE A 4 15.19 5.05 -23.86
N ASP A 5 15.22 4.74 -22.57
CA ASP A 5 14.03 4.29 -21.82
C ASP A 5 13.98 4.86 -20.39
N PHE A 6 14.63 6.01 -20.13
CA PHE A 6 14.76 6.57 -18.77
C PHE A 6 13.82 7.73 -18.41
N PHE A 7 12.89 8.12 -19.28
CA PHE A 7 11.91 9.16 -18.94
C PHE A 7 10.50 8.75 -19.31
N LYS A 8 9.95 7.78 -18.56
CA LYS A 8 8.49 7.79 -18.40
C LYS A 8 8.16 9.03 -17.56
N PRO A 9 7.31 9.95 -18.04
CA PRO A 9 6.88 11.07 -17.21
C PRO A 9 6.27 10.51 -15.93
N LYS A 10 6.65 11.07 -14.78
CA LYS A 10 5.95 10.79 -13.53
C LYS A 10 4.46 11.08 -13.79
N PRO A 11 3.55 10.17 -13.41
CA PRO A 11 2.14 10.39 -13.65
C PRO A 11 1.71 11.71 -12.98
N ALA A 12 0.80 12.43 -13.62
CA ALA A 12 0.32 13.72 -13.11
C ALA A 12 -0.52 13.56 -11.82
N GLN A 13 -0.86 12.32 -11.47
CA GLN A 13 -1.65 11.92 -10.32
C GLN A 13 -1.02 10.67 -9.70
N PRO A 14 -1.11 10.50 -8.37
CA PRO A 14 -0.65 9.27 -7.73
C PRO A 14 -1.42 8.07 -8.28
N THR A 15 -0.77 6.92 -8.31
CA THR A 15 -1.43 5.64 -8.60
C THR A 15 -1.32 4.72 -7.39
N ILE A 16 -2.36 3.93 -7.13
CA ILE A 16 -2.40 2.97 -6.03
C ILE A 16 -2.65 1.59 -6.64
N GLU A 17 -1.66 0.70 -6.57
CA GLU A 17 -1.84 -0.72 -6.86
C GLU A 17 -2.39 -1.44 -5.63
N SER A 18 -3.47 -2.19 -5.81
CA SER A 18 -4.24 -2.81 -4.73
C SER A 18 -4.07 -4.34 -4.75
N TYR A 19 -3.72 -4.92 -3.61
CA TYR A 19 -3.45 -6.37 -3.48
C TYR A 19 -4.34 -7.00 -2.41
N GLY A 20 -4.99 -8.12 -2.74
CA GLY A 20 -5.86 -8.84 -1.80
C GLY A 20 -7.25 -8.21 -1.59
N GLN A 21 -7.61 -7.16 -2.33
CA GLN A 21 -8.89 -6.45 -2.18
C GLN A 21 -10.10 -7.37 -2.34
N ALA A 22 -10.11 -8.22 -3.37
CA ALA A 22 -11.23 -9.11 -3.67
C ALA A 22 -11.46 -10.18 -2.58
N SER A 23 -10.42 -10.54 -1.83
CA SER A 23 -10.45 -11.53 -0.75
C SER A 23 -10.46 -10.88 0.64
N SER A 24 -10.57 -9.57 0.72
CA SER A 24 -10.46 -8.81 1.97
C SER A 24 -11.65 -9.00 2.90
N GLY A 25 -12.85 -9.24 2.34
CA GLY A 25 -14.11 -9.25 3.07
C GLY A 25 -14.57 -7.85 3.50
N VAL A 26 -13.94 -6.79 2.99
CA VAL A 26 -14.31 -5.40 3.26
C VAL A 26 -15.40 -4.96 2.28
N GLU A 27 -16.43 -4.31 2.78
CA GLU A 27 -17.53 -3.78 1.98
C GLU A 27 -17.06 -2.74 0.96
N GLN A 28 -17.70 -2.69 -0.21
CA GLN A 28 -17.29 -1.83 -1.32
C GLN A 28 -17.28 -0.33 -0.95
N GLU A 29 -18.23 0.13 -0.13
CA GLU A 29 -18.28 1.52 0.34
C GLU A 29 -17.06 1.88 1.21
N GLN A 30 -16.63 0.95 2.08
CA GLN A 30 -15.44 1.15 2.89
C GLN A 30 -14.16 1.12 2.03
N ILE A 31 -14.13 0.26 1.01
CA ILE A 31 -13.03 0.24 0.03
C ILE A 31 -12.92 1.59 -0.66
N GLN A 32 -14.03 2.13 -1.17
CA GLN A 32 -14.04 3.41 -1.86
C GLN A 32 -13.60 4.55 -0.94
N SER A 33 -14.18 4.64 0.25
CA SER A 33 -13.84 5.68 1.23
C SER A 33 -12.36 5.66 1.61
N LEU A 34 -11.78 4.46 1.82
CA LEU A 34 -10.36 4.33 2.11
C LEU A 34 -9.48 4.77 0.93
N MET A 35 -9.83 4.37 -0.29
CA MET A 35 -9.07 4.72 -1.50
C MET A 35 -9.08 6.23 -1.75
N GLU A 36 -10.23 6.89 -1.58
CA GLU A 36 -10.37 8.35 -1.70
C GLU A 36 -9.52 9.08 -0.65
N TRP A 37 -9.57 8.62 0.60
CA TRP A 37 -8.77 9.18 1.67
C TRP A 37 -7.27 9.00 1.42
N LEU A 38 -6.83 7.81 1.01
CA LEU A 38 -5.43 7.51 0.76
C LEU A 38 -4.89 8.31 -0.42
N PHE A 39 -5.67 8.41 -1.50
CA PHE A 39 -5.33 9.20 -2.67
C PHE A 39 -5.17 10.69 -2.32
N SER A 40 -6.10 11.24 -1.53
CA SER A 40 -6.03 12.62 -1.05
C SER A 40 -4.82 12.85 -0.14
N SER A 41 -4.49 11.87 0.70
CA SER A 41 -3.32 11.92 1.59
C SER A 41 -2.02 11.95 0.80
N LEU A 42 -1.90 11.14 -0.27
CA LEU A 42 -0.75 11.16 -1.17
C LEU A 42 -0.59 12.52 -1.87
N LEU A 43 -1.69 13.08 -2.38
CA LEU A 43 -1.68 14.40 -3.01
C LEU A 43 -1.26 15.50 -2.04
N ASN A 44 -1.80 15.49 -0.81
CA ASN A 44 -1.47 16.47 0.23
C ASN A 44 0.01 16.37 0.65
N ALA A 45 0.59 15.16 0.59
CA ALA A 45 2.01 14.94 0.82
C ALA A 45 2.90 15.29 -0.40
N GLY A 46 2.32 15.78 -1.50
CA GLY A 46 3.04 16.09 -2.74
C GLY A 46 3.57 14.85 -3.46
N TYR A 47 2.97 13.68 -3.22
CA TYR A 47 3.37 12.43 -3.86
C TYR A 47 2.56 12.18 -5.14
N TYR A 48 3.28 12.04 -6.27
CA TYR A 48 2.72 11.82 -7.60
C TYR A 48 3.23 10.53 -8.25
N GLY A 49 3.82 9.64 -7.45
CA GLY A 49 4.37 8.38 -7.94
C GLY A 49 3.39 7.22 -7.82
N LYS A 50 3.95 6.01 -7.91
CA LYS A 50 3.24 4.76 -7.71
C LYS A 50 3.31 4.35 -6.24
N SER A 51 2.19 3.93 -5.69
CA SER A 51 2.06 3.43 -4.33
C SER A 51 1.33 2.09 -4.30
N HIS A 52 1.38 1.43 -3.15
CA HIS A 52 0.89 0.07 -2.98
C HIS A 52 -0.02 -0.02 -1.76
N LEU A 53 -1.18 -0.65 -1.89
CA LEU A 53 -2.10 -0.92 -0.80
C LEU A 53 -2.39 -2.41 -0.68
N ILE A 54 -2.21 -2.93 0.54
CA ILE A 54 -2.37 -4.36 0.84
C ILE A 54 -3.57 -4.53 1.77
N TRP A 55 -4.56 -5.28 1.31
CA TRP A 55 -5.70 -5.68 2.12
C TRP A 55 -5.35 -6.96 2.88
N TYR A 56 -4.83 -6.81 4.09
CA TYR A 56 -4.36 -7.93 4.89
C TYR A 56 -5.48 -8.47 5.76
N ASN A 57 -5.91 -9.70 5.47
CA ASN A 57 -6.85 -10.45 6.30
C ASN A 57 -6.14 -11.65 6.93
N SER A 58 -5.86 -11.54 8.23
CA SER A 58 -5.20 -12.60 9.01
C SER A 58 -5.99 -13.91 9.08
N ASP A 59 -7.29 -13.85 8.84
CA ASP A 59 -8.19 -14.99 9.03
C ASP A 59 -8.29 -15.84 7.76
N ASN A 60 -7.74 -15.34 6.64
CA ASN A 60 -7.73 -15.96 5.33
C ASN A 60 -6.29 -16.17 4.81
N ASP A 61 -5.35 -16.39 5.73
CA ASP A 61 -3.90 -16.38 5.50
C ASP A 61 -3.42 -17.59 4.67
N ASN A 62 -3.78 -17.59 3.38
CA ASN A 62 -3.05 -18.30 2.35
C ASN A 62 -1.87 -17.40 1.98
N SER A 63 -0.70 -17.70 2.55
CA SER A 63 0.59 -17.02 2.33
C SER A 63 0.79 -16.63 0.86
N ASN A 64 0.39 -15.41 0.49
CA ASN A 64 0.50 -14.94 -0.88
C ASN A 64 1.92 -14.42 -1.09
N THR A 65 2.84 -15.33 -1.39
CA THR A 65 4.24 -15.08 -1.79
C THR A 65 4.36 -14.03 -2.91
N SER A 66 3.28 -13.84 -3.68
CA SER A 66 3.14 -12.77 -4.68
C SER A 66 3.13 -11.37 -4.05
N VAL A 67 2.39 -11.16 -2.96
CA VAL A 67 2.29 -9.85 -2.28
C VAL A 67 3.62 -9.48 -1.66
N GLU A 68 4.32 -10.42 -1.00
CA GLU A 68 5.66 -10.18 -0.47
C GLU A 68 6.66 -9.79 -1.55
N ARG A 69 6.56 -10.40 -2.75
CA ARG A 69 7.43 -10.05 -3.88
C ARG A 69 7.19 -8.60 -4.33
N GLU A 70 5.93 -8.19 -4.45
CA GLU A 70 5.59 -6.82 -4.86
C GLU A 70 5.97 -5.79 -3.79
N ILE A 71 5.79 -6.09 -2.50
CA ILE A 71 6.29 -5.26 -1.39
C ILE A 71 7.80 -5.06 -1.52
N ASN A 72 8.56 -6.16 -1.66
CA ASN A 72 10.01 -6.09 -1.77
C ASN A 72 10.48 -5.26 -2.97
N LYS A 73 9.73 -5.33 -4.08
CA LYS A 73 10.00 -4.53 -5.28
C LYS A 73 9.71 -3.05 -5.01
N ALA A 74 8.54 -2.71 -4.46
CA ALA A 74 8.16 -1.35 -4.10
C ALA A 74 9.20 -0.71 -3.15
N MET A 75 9.64 -1.47 -2.14
CA MET A 75 10.69 -1.03 -1.21
C MET A 75 12.01 -0.68 -1.91
N ARG A 76 12.46 -1.52 -2.86
CA ARG A 76 13.67 -1.23 -3.66
C ARG A 76 13.53 0.01 -4.53
N GLN A 77 12.29 0.38 -4.89
CA GLN A 77 11.98 1.54 -5.72
C GLN A 77 11.69 2.80 -4.89
N GLY A 78 11.65 2.70 -3.56
CA GLY A 78 11.25 3.80 -2.67
C GLY A 78 9.78 4.19 -2.83
N GLU A 79 8.94 3.26 -3.29
CA GLU A 79 7.51 3.47 -3.49
C GLU A 79 6.77 3.25 -2.15
N PRO A 80 5.85 4.16 -1.75
CA PRO A 80 5.10 4.01 -0.51
C PRO A 80 4.27 2.72 -0.50
N VAL A 81 4.36 1.99 0.61
CA VAL A 81 3.59 0.76 0.84
C VAL A 81 2.68 0.97 2.04
N PHE A 82 1.40 0.68 1.83
CA PHE A 82 0.34 0.77 2.83
C PHE A 82 -0.29 -0.60 3.08
N LEU A 83 -0.75 -0.80 4.30
CA LEU A 83 -1.47 -1.99 4.71
C LEU A 83 -2.77 -1.59 5.39
N TYR A 84 -3.88 -2.13 4.90
CA TYR A 84 -5.18 -2.07 5.56
C TYR A 84 -5.48 -3.39 6.26
N ARG A 85 -5.65 -3.31 7.59
CA ARG A 85 -5.95 -4.46 8.45
C ARG A 85 -7.44 -4.79 8.36
N CYS A 86 -7.76 -5.86 7.63
CA CYS A 86 -9.13 -6.39 7.48
C CYS A 86 -9.50 -7.29 8.68
N GLY A 87 -8.56 -8.14 9.11
CA GLY A 87 -8.74 -9.09 10.22
C GLY A 87 -8.28 -8.56 11.58
N GLY A 88 -8.05 -9.47 12.54
CA GLY A 88 -7.64 -9.11 13.89
C GLY A 88 -6.16 -8.71 14.03
N ARG A 89 -5.27 -9.24 13.18
CA ARG A 89 -3.82 -9.05 13.29
C ARG A 89 -3.25 -8.24 12.13
N VAL A 90 -2.18 -7.49 12.40
CA VAL A 90 -1.35 -6.84 11.38
C VAL A 90 -0.26 -7.84 10.96
N SER A 91 0.09 -7.85 9.68
CA SER A 91 1.22 -8.65 9.19
C SER A 91 2.54 -8.19 9.82
N LEU A 92 3.50 -9.09 9.97
CA LEU A 92 4.85 -8.71 10.37
C LEU A 92 5.51 -7.86 9.28
N ALA A 93 6.16 -6.76 9.68
CA ALA A 93 6.93 -5.96 8.75
C ALA A 93 8.23 -6.69 8.34
N PRO A 94 8.71 -6.50 7.10
CA PRO A 94 10.02 -6.98 6.69
C PRO A 94 11.16 -6.48 7.59
N ASN A 95 12.27 -7.23 7.63
CA ASN A 95 13.45 -6.87 8.43
C ASN A 95 13.98 -5.48 8.08
N GLY A 96 14.21 -4.65 9.11
CA GLY A 96 14.63 -3.25 8.96
C GLY A 96 13.48 -2.25 8.80
N TYR A 97 12.23 -2.73 8.79
CA TYR A 97 11.04 -1.90 8.63
C TYR A 97 10.05 -2.11 9.78
N TYR A 98 9.10 -1.19 9.89
CA TYR A 98 7.97 -1.30 10.79
C TYR A 98 6.72 -0.70 10.15
N TRP A 99 5.55 -1.12 10.65
CA TRP A 99 4.27 -0.53 10.27
C TRP A 99 3.95 0.64 11.19
N ARG A 100 4.03 1.87 10.69
CA ARG A 100 3.50 3.05 11.37
C ARG A 100 2.00 3.11 11.15
N MET A 101 1.20 3.17 12.21
CA MET A 101 -0.23 3.44 12.06
C MET A 101 -0.44 4.85 11.54
N MET A 102 -1.32 5.00 10.55
CA MET A 102 -1.79 6.31 10.11
C MET A 102 -3.00 6.69 10.98
N ASP A 103 -2.71 7.40 12.07
CA ASP A 103 -3.70 7.84 13.06
C ASP A 103 -4.64 8.93 12.53
N GLU A 104 -4.32 9.48 11.36
CA GLU A 104 -5.15 10.45 10.64
C GLU A 104 -6.39 9.80 9.99
N HIS A 105 -6.41 8.47 9.84
CA HIS A 105 -7.58 7.75 9.34
C HIS A 105 -8.49 7.24 10.48
N PRO A 106 -9.80 7.53 10.47
CA PRO A 106 -10.72 7.18 11.56
C PRO A 106 -10.79 5.69 11.93
N SER A 107 -10.49 4.79 10.99
CA SER A 107 -10.57 3.35 11.26
C SER A 107 -9.44 2.82 12.14
N MET A 108 -8.31 3.55 12.26
CA MET A 108 -7.08 3.07 12.91
C MET A 108 -6.61 1.70 12.40
N ARG A 109 -6.92 1.38 11.13
CA ARG A 109 -6.60 0.10 10.47
C ARG A 109 -5.66 0.26 9.29
N ILE A 110 -5.28 1.48 8.92
CA ILE A 110 -4.31 1.72 7.86
C ILE A 110 -2.94 2.02 8.45
N TYR A 111 -1.93 1.41 7.86
CA TYR A 111 -0.54 1.50 8.25
C TYR A 111 0.31 1.84 7.04
N GLN A 112 1.38 2.59 7.26
CA GLN A 112 2.42 2.87 6.28
C GLN A 112 3.69 2.11 6.66
N LEU A 113 4.36 1.52 5.67
CA LEU A 113 5.65 0.88 5.87
C LEU A 113 6.75 1.94 5.96
N GLU A 114 7.53 1.90 7.03
CA GLU A 114 8.63 2.84 7.28
C GLU A 114 9.91 2.10 7.67
N VAL A 115 11.05 2.73 7.42
CA VAL A 115 12.37 2.22 7.82
C VAL A 115 12.57 2.49 9.31
N LYS A 116 13.09 1.51 10.06
CA LYS A 116 13.41 1.64 11.49
C LYS A 116 14.50 2.68 11.77
#